data_AF-A0A4R2GH91-F1
#
_entry.id   AF-A0A4R2GH91-F1
#
_cell.length_a   1.000
_cell.length_b   1.000
_cell.length_c   1.000
_cell.angle_alpha   90.00
_cell.angle_beta   90.00
_cell.angle_gamma   90.00
#
_symmetry.space_group_name_H-M   'P 1'
#
loop_
_entity.id
_entity.type
_entity.pdbx_description
1 polymer ?
#
loop_
_entity_poly.entity_id
_entity_poly.type
_entity_poly.pdbx_seq_one_letter_code
_entity_poly.pdbx_strand_id
1 'polypeptide(L)'
;MTDDDHDPNVWIHETLDRPPLRIDDHTDAPALAAELRERLEALLAAHMLEPTPDGWRDLALALAAKHEPAFQIETPVDRESLGGRPAGWSRFVNRSRMKSAMRAGLNQKQAAQQIHRETPDVSASTAQNAMSGAKRIPDQMARWQYERILDRAFHAAAKALSRK
;
A
#
# COMPACT_ATOMS: atom_id res chain seq x y z
N MET A 1 -16.66 0.98 -33.66
CA MET A 1 -17.36 0.58 -32.43
C MET A 1 -16.29 -0.04 -31.55
N THR A 2 -15.52 0.81 -30.89
CA THR A 2 -14.42 0.41 -30.02
C THR A 2 -14.99 0.33 -28.61
N ASP A 3 -14.98 -0.89 -28.08
CA ASP A 3 -15.30 -1.21 -26.69
C ASP A 3 -14.57 -0.26 -25.74
N ASP A 4 -15.31 0.19 -24.73
CA ASP A 4 -14.84 1.01 -23.62
C ASP A 4 -13.55 0.43 -23.00
N ASP A 5 -12.42 1.10 -23.21
CA ASP A 5 -11.23 1.03 -22.37
C ASP A 5 -11.56 1.63 -20.99
N HIS A 6 -12.39 0.93 -20.21
CA HIS A 6 -12.54 1.24 -18.78
C HIS A 6 -11.26 0.77 -18.08
N ASP A 7 -10.34 1.70 -17.82
CA ASP A 7 -9.20 1.45 -16.94
C ASP A 7 -9.75 0.96 -15.58
N PRO A 8 -9.44 -0.28 -15.17
CA PRO A 8 -9.98 -0.85 -13.93
C PRO A 8 -9.61 -0.01 -12.71
N ASN A 9 -8.52 0.78 -12.75
CA ASN A 9 -8.17 1.68 -11.66
C ASN A 9 -9.16 2.84 -11.50
N VAL A 10 -9.78 3.31 -12.58
CA VAL A 10 -10.71 4.45 -12.54
C VAL A 10 -11.98 4.05 -11.79
N TRP A 11 -12.58 2.90 -12.13
CA TRP A 11 -13.77 2.39 -11.43
C TRP A 11 -13.51 2.09 -9.95
N ILE A 12 -12.34 1.53 -9.60
CA ILE A 12 -11.97 1.25 -8.20
C ILE A 12 -11.96 2.55 -7.38
N HIS A 13 -11.24 3.56 -7.86
CA HIS A 13 -11.12 4.84 -7.17
C HIS A 13 -12.46 5.57 -7.10
N GLU A 14 -13.21 5.64 -8.20
CA GLU A 14 -14.54 6.25 -8.23
C GLU A 14 -15.52 5.60 -7.25
N THR A 15 -15.45 4.28 -7.05
CA THR A 15 -16.32 3.55 -6.13
C THR A 15 -15.93 3.74 -4.67
N LEU A 16 -14.63 3.73 -4.37
CA LEU A 16 -14.12 3.86 -3.00
C LEU A 16 -14.13 5.32 -2.49
N ASP A 17 -14.05 6.30 -3.40
CA ASP A 17 -14.09 7.73 -3.06
C ASP A 17 -15.52 8.27 -2.89
N ARG A 18 -16.55 7.44 -3.14
CA ARG A 18 -17.95 7.81 -2.89
C ARG A 18 -18.16 8.19 -1.42
N PRO A 19 -19.05 9.15 -1.12
CA PRO A 19 -19.35 9.54 0.25
C PRO A 19 -19.79 8.35 1.11
N PRO A 20 -19.61 8.39 2.45
CA PRO A 20 -20.05 7.33 3.34
C PRO A 20 -21.53 7.00 3.16
N LEU A 21 -21.86 5.71 3.22
CA LEU A 21 -23.25 5.23 3.20
C LEU A 21 -24.02 5.85 4.38
N ARG A 22 -25.12 6.53 4.08
CA ARG A 22 -26.05 7.04 5.09
C ARG A 22 -27.16 6.01 5.24
N ILE A 23 -27.39 5.57 6.47
CA ILE A 23 -28.46 4.64 6.81
C ILE A 23 -29.49 5.41 7.64
N ASP A 24 -30.74 5.40 7.19
CA ASP A 24 -31.89 6.05 7.80
C ASP A 24 -33.14 5.15 7.72
N ASP A 25 -34.27 5.63 8.26
CA ASP A 25 -35.53 4.88 8.33
C ASP A 25 -36.15 4.54 6.96
N HIS A 26 -35.62 5.11 5.87
CA HIS A 26 -36.09 4.89 4.51
C HIS A 26 -35.09 4.08 3.67
N THR A 27 -34.02 3.58 4.29
CA THR A 27 -32.98 2.82 3.59
C THR A 27 -33.51 1.45 3.16
N ASP A 28 -33.57 1.25 1.85
CA ASP A 28 -33.98 -0.01 1.25
C ASP A 28 -32.85 -1.05 1.34
N ALA A 29 -33.13 -2.20 1.96
CA ALA A 29 -32.11 -3.22 2.22
C ALA A 29 -31.51 -3.84 0.92
N PRO A 30 -32.29 -4.15 -0.12
CA PRO A 30 -31.76 -4.51 -1.44
C PRO A 30 -30.83 -3.46 -2.06
N ALA A 31 -31.21 -2.18 -2.03
CA ALA A 31 -30.38 -1.10 -2.56
C ALA A 31 -29.05 -0.97 -1.79
N LEU A 32 -29.12 -1.04 -0.45
CA LEU A 32 -27.94 -1.02 0.42
C LEU A 32 -27.03 -2.23 0.16
N ALA A 33 -27.59 -3.43 0.00
CA ALA A 33 -26.83 -4.64 -0.28
C ALA A 33 -26.10 -4.56 -1.63
N ALA A 34 -26.74 -3.99 -2.66
CA ALA A 34 -26.13 -3.79 -3.96
C ALA A 34 -24.94 -2.82 -3.89
N GLU A 35 -25.09 -1.69 -3.20
CA GLU A 35 -24.02 -0.71 -3.05
C GLU A 35 -22.87 -1.23 -2.18
N LEU A 36 -23.18 -1.93 -1.09
CA LEU A 36 -22.17 -2.59 -0.26
C LEU A 36 -21.37 -3.60 -1.07
N ARG A 37 -22.04 -4.43 -1.88
CA ARG A 37 -21.37 -5.40 -2.74
C ARG A 37 -20.39 -4.72 -3.70
N GLU A 38 -20.81 -3.65 -4.37
CA GLU A 38 -19.96 -2.91 -5.32
C GLU A 38 -18.72 -2.32 -4.63
N ARG A 39 -18.88 -1.68 -3.47
CA ARG A 39 -17.76 -1.13 -2.68
C ARG A 39 -16.81 -2.23 -2.19
N LEU A 40 -17.37 -3.38 -1.79
CA LEU A 40 -16.62 -4.54 -1.35
C LEU A 40 -15.81 -5.18 -2.50
N GLU A 41 -16.38 -5.29 -3.69
CA GLU A 41 -15.69 -5.75 -4.90
C GLU A 41 -14.56 -4.78 -5.31
N ALA A 42 -14.81 -3.47 -5.26
CA ALA A 42 -13.78 -2.45 -5.50
C ALA A 42 -12.64 -2.54 -4.47
N LEU A 43 -12.95 -2.83 -3.20
CA LEU A 43 -11.95 -3.00 -2.15
C LEU A 43 -11.07 -4.23 -2.39
N LEU A 44 -11.64 -5.36 -2.81
CA LEU A 44 -10.85 -6.54 -3.21
C LEU A 44 -9.97 -6.24 -4.42
N ALA A 45 -10.52 -5.58 -5.44
CA ALA A 45 -9.78 -5.23 -6.65
C ALA A 45 -8.62 -4.26 -6.36
N ALA A 46 -8.80 -3.30 -5.46
CA ALA A 46 -7.73 -2.40 -4.99
C ALA A 46 -6.55 -3.16 -4.34
N HIS A 47 -6.82 -4.34 -3.79
CA HIS A 47 -5.82 -5.24 -3.21
C HIS A 47 -5.38 -6.36 -4.15
N MET A 48 -5.81 -6.35 -5.42
CA MET A 48 -5.56 -7.40 -6.43
C MET A 48 -6.04 -8.79 -6.01
N LEU A 49 -7.17 -8.87 -5.30
CA LEU A 49 -7.77 -10.11 -4.80
C LEU A 49 -9.08 -10.43 -5.53
N GLU A 50 -9.38 -11.72 -5.64
CA GLU A 50 -10.65 -12.20 -6.22
C GLU A 50 -11.76 -12.33 -5.15
N PRO A 51 -13.05 -12.21 -5.52
CA PRO A 51 -14.18 -12.37 -4.60
C PRO A 51 -14.47 -13.84 -4.25
N THR A 52 -13.43 -14.55 -3.82
CA THR A 52 -13.49 -15.92 -3.33
C THR A 52 -13.38 -15.95 -1.80
N PRO A 53 -13.78 -17.05 -1.13
CA PRO A 53 -13.60 -17.18 0.31
C PRO A 53 -12.15 -17.01 0.78
N ASP A 54 -11.17 -17.30 -0.09
CA ASP A 54 -9.76 -17.10 0.20
C ASP A 54 -9.34 -15.64 0.01
N GLY A 55 -9.78 -14.97 -1.07
CA GLY A 55 -9.51 -13.54 -1.27
C GLY A 55 -10.11 -12.65 -0.19
N TRP A 56 -11.32 -12.95 0.29
CA TRP A 56 -11.91 -12.26 1.46
C TRP A 56 -11.07 -12.41 2.73
N ARG A 57 -10.48 -13.59 2.91
CA ARG A 57 -9.66 -13.89 4.08
C ARG A 57 -8.31 -13.17 4.02
N ASP A 58 -7.69 -13.14 2.85
CA ASP A 58 -6.43 -12.44 2.63
C ASP A 58 -6.61 -10.92 2.81
N LEU A 59 -7.74 -10.36 2.34
CA LEU A 59 -8.10 -8.96 2.59
C LEU A 59 -8.22 -8.66 4.09
N ALA A 60 -8.89 -9.53 4.85
CA ALA A 60 -9.04 -9.34 6.30
C ALA A 60 -7.69 -9.34 7.03
N LEU A 61 -6.77 -10.25 6.65
CA LEU A 61 -5.43 -10.30 7.23
C LEU A 61 -4.60 -9.05 6.86
N ALA A 62 -4.70 -8.58 5.62
CA ALA A 62 -4.02 -7.36 5.17
C ALA A 62 -4.51 -6.12 5.93
N LEU A 63 -5.83 -6.00 6.15
CA LEU A 63 -6.42 -4.91 6.94
C LEU A 63 -6.04 -5.00 8.42
N ALA A 64 -6.07 -6.20 9.01
CA ALA A 64 -5.65 -6.41 10.40
C ALA A 64 -4.20 -6.01 10.63
N ALA A 65 -3.27 -6.44 9.76
CA ALA A 65 -1.86 -6.07 9.85
C ALA A 65 -1.61 -4.56 9.68
N LYS A 66 -2.49 -3.87 8.93
CA LYS A 66 -2.35 -2.43 8.67
C LYS A 66 -2.93 -1.56 9.78
N HIS A 67 -4.03 -1.98 10.39
CA HIS A 67 -4.84 -1.11 11.25
C HIS A 67 -4.89 -1.53 12.72
N GLU A 68 -4.60 -2.79 13.06
CA GLU A 68 -4.62 -3.26 14.45
C GLU A 68 -3.21 -3.26 15.05
N PRO A 69 -2.88 -2.35 15.98
CA PRO A 69 -1.53 -2.27 16.56
C PRO A 69 -1.10 -3.54 17.29
N ALA A 70 -2.04 -4.33 17.82
CA ALA A 70 -1.72 -5.61 18.46
C ALA A 70 -1.39 -6.73 17.46
N PHE A 71 -1.77 -6.58 16.18
CA PHE A 71 -1.53 -7.55 15.12
C PHE A 71 -0.22 -7.25 14.37
N GLN A 72 0.88 -7.14 15.13
CA GLN A 72 2.21 -6.89 14.59
C GLN A 72 3.01 -8.17 14.46
N ILE A 73 3.80 -8.26 13.40
CA ILE A 73 4.77 -9.33 13.22
C ILE A 73 6.16 -8.73 13.12
N GLU A 74 7.01 -9.10 14.06
CA GLU A 74 8.41 -8.66 14.11
C GLU A 74 9.28 -9.65 13.32
N THR A 75 10.00 -9.16 12.31
CA THR A 75 10.98 -9.96 11.56
C THR A 75 12.39 -9.78 12.14
N PRO A 76 13.33 -10.72 11.94
CA PRO A 76 14.72 -10.56 12.37
C PRO A 76 15.39 -9.28 11.82
N VAL A 77 15.01 -8.81 10.63
CA VAL A 77 15.49 -7.53 10.07
C VAL A 77 15.03 -6.35 10.91
N ASP A 78 13.84 -6.42 11.50
CA ASP A 78 13.33 -5.37 12.39
C ASP A 78 14.13 -5.31 13.70
N ARG A 79 14.56 -6.48 14.23
CA ARG A 79 15.42 -6.56 15.42
C ARG A 79 16.86 -6.08 15.20
N GLU A 80 17.44 -6.41 14.04
CA GLU A 80 18.82 -6.04 13.71
C GLU A 80 18.98 -4.53 13.42
N SER A 81 17.86 -3.82 13.20
CA SER A 81 17.82 -2.35 13.15
C SER A 81 17.91 -1.73 14.56
N LEU A 82 19.04 -1.94 15.24
CA LEU A 82 19.39 -1.30 16.52
C LEU A 82 19.19 0.23 16.47
N GLY A 83 18.11 0.71 17.08
CA GLY A 83 17.95 2.09 17.59
C GLY A 83 17.91 3.25 16.58
N GLY A 84 17.91 2.97 15.28
CA GLY A 84 17.71 4.00 14.26
C GLY A 84 16.27 3.96 13.77
N ARG A 85 15.56 5.11 13.86
CA ARG A 85 14.30 5.32 13.13
C ARG A 85 14.48 4.70 11.73
N PRO A 86 13.62 3.75 11.31
CA PRO A 86 13.87 2.96 10.11
C PRO A 86 14.26 3.93 8.99
N ALA A 87 15.15 3.53 8.09
CA ALA A 87 15.40 4.29 6.87
C ALA A 87 14.13 4.38 5.98
N GLY A 88 12.94 4.14 6.53
CA GLY A 88 11.91 5.16 6.66
C GLY A 88 11.43 5.60 5.32
N TRP A 89 10.49 4.83 4.76
CA TRP A 89 9.61 5.11 3.63
C TRP A 89 9.82 6.47 2.94
N SER A 90 9.77 7.59 3.67
CA SER A 90 10.24 8.92 3.25
C SER A 90 11.53 8.96 2.40
N ARG A 91 12.62 8.28 2.77
CA ARG A 91 13.88 8.27 2.00
C ARG A 91 13.75 7.49 0.70
N PHE A 92 12.96 6.41 0.70
CA PHE A 92 12.63 5.65 -0.50
C PHE A 92 11.76 6.48 -1.45
N VAL A 93 10.70 7.10 -0.94
CA VAL A 93 9.78 7.97 -1.69
C VAL A 93 10.56 9.15 -2.29
N ASN A 94 11.39 9.83 -1.50
CA ASN A 94 12.20 10.96 -1.97
C ASN A 94 13.21 10.52 -3.03
N ARG A 95 13.84 9.34 -2.88
CA ARG A 95 14.74 8.78 -3.90
C ARG A 95 14.01 8.41 -5.19
N SER A 96 12.80 7.85 -5.10
CA SER A 96 11.99 7.49 -6.26
C SER A 96 11.54 8.73 -7.03
N ARG A 97 11.05 9.76 -6.32
CA ARG A 97 10.68 11.06 -6.89
C ARG A 97 11.87 11.77 -7.53
N MET A 98 13.04 11.76 -6.87
CA MET A 98 14.29 12.31 -7.43
C MET A 98 14.66 11.63 -8.75
N LYS A 99 14.59 10.29 -8.81
CA LYS A 99 14.87 9.54 -10.04
C LYS A 99 13.86 9.80 -11.15
N SER A 100 12.58 9.94 -10.82
CA SER A 100 11.52 10.27 -11.80
C SER A 100 11.74 11.65 -12.42
N ALA A 101 11.97 12.67 -11.58
CA ALA A 101 12.26 14.03 -12.02
C ALA A 101 13.54 14.11 -12.89
N MET A 102 14.58 13.36 -12.52
CA MET A 102 15.80 13.27 -13.33
C MET A 102 15.59 12.56 -14.68
N ARG A 103 14.70 11.55 -14.76
CA ARG A 103 14.31 10.92 -16.03
C ARG A 103 13.51 11.84 -16.92
N ALA A 104 12.76 12.77 -16.34
CA ALA A 104 12.07 13.84 -17.07
C ALA A 104 13.02 14.97 -17.55
N GLY A 105 14.34 14.80 -17.38
CA GLY A 105 15.36 15.72 -17.90
C GLY A 105 15.83 16.78 -16.91
N LEU A 106 15.35 16.77 -15.66
CA LEU A 106 15.76 17.75 -14.65
C LEU A 106 17.12 17.38 -14.06
N ASN A 107 17.95 18.39 -13.80
CA ASN A 107 19.18 18.15 -13.05
C ASN A 107 18.88 17.89 -11.56
N GLN A 108 19.81 17.26 -10.84
CA GLN A 108 19.59 16.82 -9.46
C GLN A 108 19.17 17.97 -8.52
N LYS A 109 19.66 19.20 -8.75
CA LYS A 109 19.31 20.38 -7.95
C LYS A 109 17.88 20.86 -8.23
N GLN A 110 17.47 20.83 -9.50
CA GLN A 110 16.09 21.15 -9.92
C GLN A 110 15.09 20.11 -9.40
N ALA A 111 15.43 18.82 -9.48
CA ALA A 111 14.61 17.73 -8.94
C ALA A 111 14.39 17.87 -7.42
N ALA A 112 15.44 18.22 -6.68
CA ALA A 112 15.35 18.43 -5.24
C ALA A 112 14.50 19.67 -4.87
N GLN A 113 14.59 20.74 -5.66
CA GLN A 113 13.75 21.93 -5.48
C GLN A 113 12.28 21.67 -5.82
N GLN A 114 12.01 20.87 -6.85
CA GLN A 114 10.65 20.47 -7.21
C GLN A 114 10.01 19.65 -6.08
N ILE A 115 10.72 18.66 -5.53
CA ILE A 115 10.21 17.85 -4.42
C ILE A 115 9.97 18.69 -3.16
N HIS A 116 10.81 19.69 -2.89
CA HIS A 116 10.58 20.63 -1.79
C HIS A 116 9.32 21.49 -1.99
N ARG A 117 9.04 21.92 -3.23
CA ARG A 117 7.80 22.65 -3.56
C ARG A 117 6.55 21.78 -3.41
N GLU A 118 6.63 20.51 -3.83
CA GLU A 118 5.54 19.54 -3.76
C GLU A 118 5.36 18.94 -2.36
N THR A 119 6.38 19.03 -1.50
CA THR A 119 6.37 18.49 -0.14
C THR A 119 7.21 19.41 0.76
N PRO A 120 6.62 20.49 1.29
CA PRO A 120 7.32 21.52 2.06
C PRO A 120 8.06 20.99 3.29
N ASP A 121 7.58 19.89 3.86
CA ASP A 121 8.17 19.21 5.03
C ASP A 121 9.53 18.55 4.72
N VAL A 122 9.90 18.41 3.44
CA VAL A 122 11.18 17.86 3.01
C VAL A 122 12.05 18.99 2.47
N SER A 123 13.17 19.27 3.16
CA SER A 123 14.14 20.26 2.68
C SER A 123 14.79 19.79 1.36
N ALA A 124 15.13 20.74 0.48
CA ALA A 124 15.84 20.43 -0.76
C ALA A 124 17.19 19.71 -0.51
N SER A 125 17.87 20.01 0.61
CA SER A 125 19.09 19.31 1.03
C SER A 125 18.83 17.85 1.40
N THR A 126 17.73 17.58 2.12
CA THR A 126 17.29 16.22 2.47
C THR A 126 16.94 15.41 1.23
N ALA A 127 16.26 16.03 0.25
CA ALA A 127 15.95 15.40 -1.04
C ALA A 127 17.21 15.09 -1.85
N GLN A 128 18.20 16.00 -1.87
CA GLN A 128 19.46 15.81 -2.57
C GLN A 128 20.31 14.67 -1.93
N ASN A 129 20.34 14.59 -0.59
CA ASN A 129 21.04 13.56 0.18
C ASN A 129 20.37 12.17 0.14
N ALA A 130 19.17 12.06 -0.45
CA ALA A 130 18.51 10.76 -0.66
C ALA A 130 19.32 9.84 -1.60
N MET A 131 20.15 10.42 -2.47
CA MET A 131 20.95 9.71 -3.47
C MET A 131 22.34 9.25 -2.98
N SER A 132 22.86 9.81 -1.89
CA SER A 132 24.25 9.61 -1.43
C SER A 132 24.45 8.56 -0.33
N GLY A 133 23.46 7.69 -0.07
CA GLY A 133 23.56 6.67 0.98
C GLY A 133 24.60 5.59 0.68
N ALA A 134 25.56 5.39 1.59
CA ALA A 134 26.59 4.35 1.51
C ALA A 134 25.99 2.95 1.29
N LYS A 135 26.64 2.16 0.42
CA LYS A 135 26.31 0.76 0.10
C LYS A 135 26.33 -0.09 1.38
N ARG A 136 25.15 -0.52 1.82
CA ARG A 136 24.96 -1.74 2.62
C ARG A 136 24.15 -2.73 1.78
N ILE A 137 24.40 -4.03 1.98
CA ILE A 137 23.71 -5.14 1.31
C ILE A 137 22.19 -4.83 1.31
N PRO A 138 21.46 -5.02 0.21
CA PRO A 138 20.10 -4.47 0.11
C PRO A 138 19.19 -5.08 1.18
N ASP A 139 18.80 -4.29 2.18
CA ASP A 139 17.75 -4.62 3.17
C ASP A 139 16.49 -5.20 2.50
N GLN A 140 16.24 -4.83 1.23
CA GLN A 140 15.18 -5.38 0.39
C GLN A 140 15.28 -6.89 0.17
N MET A 141 16.47 -7.47 -0.02
CA MET A 141 16.60 -8.92 -0.23
C MET A 141 16.39 -9.70 1.06
N ALA A 142 16.84 -9.15 2.20
CA ALA A 142 16.58 -9.74 3.51
C ALA A 142 15.07 -9.68 3.83
N ARG A 143 14.43 -8.52 3.65
CA ARG A 143 12.97 -8.35 3.86
C ARG A 143 12.13 -9.26 2.99
N TRP A 144 12.47 -9.42 1.71
CA TRP A 144 11.71 -10.25 0.79
C TRP A 144 11.63 -11.72 1.22
N GLN A 145 12.69 -12.25 1.87
CA GLN A 145 12.66 -13.61 2.41
C GLN A 145 11.68 -13.75 3.58
N TYR A 146 11.61 -12.74 4.45
CA TYR A 146 10.70 -12.74 5.58
C TYR A 146 9.25 -12.46 5.16
N GLU A 147 9.01 -11.55 4.21
CA GLU A 147 7.70 -11.31 3.60
C GLU A 147 7.11 -12.62 3.04
N ARG A 148 7.90 -13.41 2.29
CA ARG A 148 7.46 -14.73 1.80
C ARG A 148 7.14 -15.73 2.91
N ILE A 149 7.82 -15.67 4.05
CA ILE A 149 7.54 -16.54 5.19
C ILE A 149 6.22 -16.10 5.85
N LEU A 150 5.99 -14.79 5.98
CA LEU A 150 4.76 -14.23 6.53
C LEU A 150 3.55 -14.57 5.66
N ASP A 151 3.66 -14.39 4.34
CA ASP A 151 2.57 -14.76 3.41
C ASP A 151 2.19 -16.24 3.54
N ARG A 152 3.19 -17.13 3.66
CA ARG A 152 2.95 -18.56 3.89
C ARG A 152 2.30 -18.84 5.23
N ALA A 153 2.73 -18.15 6.30
CA ALA A 153 2.16 -18.31 7.63
C ALA A 153 0.71 -17.82 7.67
N PHE A 154 0.43 -16.68 7.06
CA PHE A 154 -0.92 -16.14 6.88
C PHE A 154 -1.79 -17.11 6.11
N HIS A 155 -1.34 -17.61 4.95
CA HIS A 155 -2.10 -18.56 4.15
C HIS A 155 -2.34 -19.89 4.89
N ALA A 156 -1.37 -20.38 5.66
CA ALA A 156 -1.53 -21.58 6.48
C ALA A 156 -2.54 -21.38 7.62
N ALA A 157 -2.47 -20.26 8.34
CA ALA A 157 -3.43 -19.91 9.40
C ALA A 157 -4.85 -19.74 8.83
N ALA A 158 -4.94 -19.05 7.69
CA ALA A 158 -6.15 -18.89 6.89
C ALA A 158 -6.83 -20.23 6.57
N LYS A 159 -6.06 -21.18 6.02
CA LYS A 159 -6.53 -22.52 5.66
C LYS A 159 -6.94 -23.37 6.86
N ALA A 160 -6.30 -23.16 8.01
CA ALA A 160 -6.67 -23.86 9.25
C ALA A 160 -8.02 -23.37 9.80
N LEU A 161 -8.35 -22.10 9.63
CA LEU A 161 -9.62 -21.52 10.06
C LEU A 161 -10.80 -21.90 9.16
N SER A 162 -10.59 -22.01 7.84
CA SER A 162 -11.67 -22.38 6.90
C SER A 162 -12.08 -23.86 6.92
N ARG A 163 -11.34 -24.70 7.65
CA ARG A 163 -11.62 -26.14 7.82
C ARG A 163 -12.37 -26.47 9.11
N LYS A 164 -12.61 -25.49 9.98
CA LYS A 164 -13.46 -25.61 11.17
C LYS A 164 -14.88 -25.21 10.84
#